data_AF-H8IPN8-F1
#
_entry.id   AF-H8IPN8-F1
#
_cell.length_a   1.000
_cell.length_b   1.000
_cell.length_c   1.000
_cell.angle_alpha   90.00
_cell.angle_beta   90.00
_cell.angle_gamma   90.00
#
_symmetry.space_group_name_H-M   'P 1'
#
loop_
_entity.id
_entity.type
_entity.pdbx_description
1 polymer ?
#
loop_
_entity_poly.entity_id
_entity_poly.type
_entity_poly.pdbx_seq_one_letter_code
_entity_poly.pdbx_strand_id
1 'polypeptide(L)'
;MEVHDAILEAVLNDDELIADEAIAQNLDFLDQALRNTRVEGGQVEESYEHQNEKKEKASLRARFSLTRLSANAMAGVGMSNSDQNRQSAKRKGEERPSLNFGEIARSLRAVAESLRARRIWLLLDEWSSVPLDMQPYLGEFLVRCVTPVQGFTVKIAAIEQQTRFRTTTANNETIGIELGADFAANVDLDDFMVFEHDRERARDFFRGLLFKHLTAGASDAEQVPGLRTERDLVSMGFTSKRVFDELVRASEGVPRDAINIAAKAAVRAGDRQISMPEVRRASRQWFQTDKESALRGVTGGIELLNWVIDTVIREKRARGFLVNQRSSGERLLTALFDARVLHLVRRGYSAQDEPGERYDVYVIDYGAYVDLINTQNAPRGLLAVDLDGDDIDDSDGGWVEVPEQDLRALRRAVLNLDEFLKANPQYK
;
A
#
# COMPACT_ATOMS: atom_id res chain seq x y z
N MET A 1 -15.48 -6.50 11.14
CA MET A 1 -16.81 -6.50 10.54
C MET A 1 -16.74 -7.06 9.12
N GLU A 2 -15.99 -6.44 8.19
CA GLU A 2 -15.86 -6.98 6.82
C GLU A 2 -15.37 -8.44 6.74
N VAL A 3 -14.35 -8.83 7.52
CA VAL A 3 -13.87 -10.23 7.55
C VAL A 3 -14.95 -11.21 8.01
N HIS A 4 -15.74 -10.83 9.01
CA HIS A 4 -16.83 -11.65 9.52
C HIS A 4 -17.90 -11.84 8.44
N ASP A 5 -18.32 -10.74 7.82
CA ASP A 5 -19.40 -10.75 6.83
C ASP A 5 -19.00 -11.54 5.57
N ALA A 6 -17.75 -11.42 5.12
CA ALA A 6 -17.22 -12.19 4.00
C ALA A 6 -17.17 -13.69 4.29
N ILE A 7 -16.80 -14.10 5.51
CA ILE A 7 -16.82 -15.51 5.90
C ILE A 7 -18.26 -16.02 5.98
N LEU A 8 -19.17 -15.23 6.55
CA LEU A 8 -20.59 -15.58 6.63
C LEU A 8 -21.19 -15.77 5.23
N GLU A 9 -20.91 -14.87 4.29
CA GLU A 9 -21.35 -15.00 2.90
C GLU A 9 -20.79 -16.27 2.24
N ALA A 10 -19.50 -16.57 2.46
CA ALA A 10 -18.89 -17.80 1.94
C ALA A 10 -19.54 -19.06 2.52
N VAL A 11 -19.89 -19.06 3.81
CA VAL A 11 -20.58 -20.15 4.49
C VAL A 11 -22.00 -20.34 3.95
N LEU A 12 -22.74 -19.24 3.73
CA LEU A 12 -24.11 -19.30 3.21
C LEU A 12 -24.19 -19.84 1.78
N ASN A 13 -23.11 -19.72 1.01
CA ASN A 13 -23.00 -20.22 -0.35
C ASN A 13 -22.41 -21.65 -0.44
N ASP A 14 -22.13 -22.29 0.69
CA ASP A 14 -21.54 -23.64 0.76
C ASP A 14 -22.46 -24.61 1.51
N ASP A 15 -23.05 -25.54 0.77
CA ASP A 15 -24.05 -26.51 1.28
C ASP A 15 -23.52 -27.39 2.43
N GLU A 16 -22.20 -27.60 2.54
CA GLU A 16 -21.62 -28.39 3.61
C GLU A 16 -21.36 -27.57 4.87
N LEU A 17 -20.95 -26.31 4.71
CA LEU A 17 -20.68 -25.41 5.84
C LEU A 17 -21.97 -24.89 6.47
N ILE A 18 -22.99 -24.58 5.67
CA ILE A 18 -24.28 -24.10 6.19
C ILE A 18 -24.98 -25.13 7.08
N ALA A 19 -24.70 -26.41 6.88
CA ALA A 19 -25.25 -27.50 7.68
C ALA A 19 -24.56 -27.64 9.06
N ASP A 20 -23.45 -26.93 9.30
CA ASP A 20 -22.70 -26.98 10.55
C ASP A 20 -23.15 -25.86 11.50
N GLU A 21 -24.07 -26.15 12.42
CA GLU A 21 -24.57 -25.15 13.39
C GLU A 21 -23.45 -24.52 14.25
N ALA A 22 -22.31 -25.22 14.43
CA ALA A 22 -21.19 -24.70 15.20
C ALA A 22 -20.50 -23.51 14.50
N ILE A 23 -20.50 -23.47 13.16
CA ILE A 23 -19.85 -22.38 12.43
C ILE A 23 -20.56 -21.04 12.65
N ALA A 24 -21.89 -21.04 12.69
CA ALA A 24 -22.69 -19.85 12.95
C ALA A 24 -22.43 -19.29 14.36
N GLN A 25 -22.40 -20.18 15.37
CA GLN A 25 -22.08 -19.78 16.75
C GLN A 25 -20.66 -19.23 16.89
N ASN A 26 -19.70 -19.83 16.18
CA ASN A 26 -18.31 -19.38 16.19
C ASN A 26 -18.12 -18.04 15.48
N LEU A 27 -18.91 -17.77 14.42
CA LEU A 27 -18.94 -16.47 13.75
C LEU A 27 -19.56 -15.39 14.63
N ASP A 28 -20.67 -15.68 15.31
CA ASP A 28 -21.27 -14.76 16.30
C ASP A 28 -20.28 -14.43 17.43
N PHE A 29 -19.54 -15.44 17.90
CA PHE A 29 -18.51 -15.24 18.92
C PHE A 29 -17.35 -14.37 18.41
N LEU A 30 -16.95 -14.52 17.15
CA LEU A 30 -15.96 -13.65 16.50
C LEU A 30 -16.46 -12.20 16.41
N ASP A 31 -17.71 -11.97 15.99
CA ASP A 31 -18.28 -10.61 15.94
C ASP A 31 -18.32 -9.97 17.33
N GLN A 32 -18.74 -10.71 18.36
CA GLN A 32 -18.70 -10.24 19.75
C GLN A 32 -17.28 -9.91 20.22
N ALA A 33 -16.30 -10.77 19.93
CA ALA A 33 -14.91 -10.55 20.29
C ALA A 33 -14.31 -9.32 19.59
N LEU A 34 -14.69 -9.05 18.34
CA LEU A 34 -14.27 -7.87 17.59
C LEU A 34 -14.93 -6.58 18.09
N ARG A 35 -16.17 -6.66 18.61
CA ARG A 35 -16.92 -5.51 19.18
C ARG A 35 -16.59 -5.24 20.63
N ASN A 36 -16.11 -6.24 21.38
CA ASN A 36 -15.74 -6.11 22.78
C ASN A 36 -14.46 -5.26 22.92
N THR A 37 -14.63 -3.95 22.84
CA THR A 37 -13.61 -2.99 23.24
C THR A 37 -13.68 -2.85 24.75
N ARG A 38 -12.63 -3.30 25.44
CA ARG A 38 -12.55 -3.15 26.90
C ARG A 38 -12.17 -1.71 27.19
N VAL A 39 -12.92 -1.07 28.08
CA VAL A 39 -12.53 0.21 28.66
C VAL A 39 -11.42 -0.07 29.68
N GLU A 40 -10.18 0.26 29.35
CA GLU A 40 -9.09 0.24 30.33
C GLU A 40 -9.28 1.41 31.32
N GLY A 41 -9.63 1.09 32.57
CA GLY A 41 -9.69 2.04 33.66
C GLY A 41 -8.40 2.02 34.49
N GLY A 42 -7.77 3.19 34.64
CA GLY A 42 -6.62 3.42 35.51
C GLY A 42 -6.87 3.10 37.00
N GLN A 43 -5.80 3.09 37.78
CA GLN A 43 -5.70 2.61 39.18
C GLN A 43 -6.99 2.73 40.00
N VAL A 44 -7.44 1.59 40.52
CA VAL A 44 -8.60 1.47 41.41
C VAL A 44 -8.17 1.93 42.81
N GLU A 45 -8.66 3.09 43.27
CA GLU A 45 -8.71 3.37 44.71
C GLU A 45 -9.92 2.63 45.31
N GLU A 46 -9.66 1.53 46.00
CA GLU A 46 -10.67 0.83 46.82
C GLU A 46 -10.78 1.52 48.18
N SER A 47 -11.80 2.36 48.38
CA SER A 47 -12.18 2.83 49.71
C SER A 47 -13.15 1.83 50.36
N TYR A 48 -12.71 1.14 51.41
CA TYR A 48 -13.55 0.29 52.24
C TYR A 48 -14.22 1.13 53.33
N GLU A 49 -15.53 1.34 53.24
CA GLU A 49 -16.31 1.94 54.33
C GLU A 49 -16.84 0.82 55.25
N HIS A 50 -16.17 0.60 56.37
CA HIS A 50 -16.63 -0.32 57.42
C HIS A 50 -17.60 0.39 58.36
N GLN A 51 -18.90 0.12 58.24
CA GLN A 51 -19.86 0.43 59.32
C GLN A 51 -19.96 -0.76 60.28
N ASN A 52 -19.42 -0.57 61.48
CA ASN A 52 -19.64 -1.45 62.63
C ASN A 52 -20.87 -0.95 63.40
N GLU A 53 -21.95 -1.73 63.44
CA GLU A 53 -22.98 -1.55 64.45
C GLU A 53 -23.38 -2.88 65.10
N LYS A 54 -23.21 -2.95 66.42
CA LYS A 54 -23.80 -3.96 67.29
C LYS A 54 -24.41 -3.25 68.51
N LYS A 55 -25.74 -3.15 68.57
CA LYS A 55 -26.58 -3.93 69.49
C LYS A 55 -28.01 -3.36 69.64
N GLU A 56 -28.91 -4.33 69.85
CA GLU A 56 -30.10 -4.33 70.70
C GLU A 56 -31.46 -3.78 70.21
N LYS A 57 -32.38 -4.76 70.14
CA LYS A 57 -33.81 -4.79 70.49
C LYS A 57 -34.67 -3.53 70.30
N ALA A 58 -35.70 -3.75 69.46
CA ALA A 58 -37.09 -3.36 69.65
C ALA A 58 -37.43 -1.86 69.76
N SER A 59 -37.97 -1.30 68.69
CA SER A 59 -39.43 -1.15 68.58
C SER A 59 -39.80 -0.42 67.28
N LEU A 60 -40.92 -0.84 66.70
CA LEU A 60 -41.64 -0.12 65.67
C LEU A 60 -41.82 1.36 66.05
N ARG A 61 -41.50 2.26 65.12
CA ARG A 61 -42.36 3.41 64.83
C ARG A 61 -42.20 3.81 63.36
N ALA A 62 -43.22 3.44 62.59
CA ALA A 62 -43.46 3.99 61.27
C ALA A 62 -43.61 5.52 61.35
N ARG A 63 -42.94 6.23 60.44
CA ARG A 63 -43.44 7.51 59.92
C ARG A 63 -43.33 7.49 58.40
N PHE A 64 -44.46 7.16 57.78
CA PHE A 64 -44.75 7.46 56.39
C PHE A 64 -44.71 8.97 56.16
N SER A 65 -44.09 9.39 55.06
CA SER A 65 -44.37 10.64 54.37
C SER A 65 -44.39 10.34 52.87
N LEU A 66 -45.61 10.21 52.35
CA LEU A 66 -45.98 10.06 50.94
C LEU A 66 -45.85 11.38 50.19
N THR A 67 -45.32 11.36 48.96
CA THR A 67 -45.76 12.11 47.74
C THR A 67 -44.66 11.96 46.67
N ARG A 68 -44.82 11.63 45.38
CA ARG A 68 -45.90 11.42 44.38
C ARG A 68 -45.32 10.42 43.33
N LEU A 69 -45.99 9.31 43.03
CA LEU A 69 -46.85 9.05 41.85
C LEU A 69 -46.18 9.17 40.47
N SER A 70 -45.84 8.02 39.87
CA SER A 70 -46.33 7.46 38.58
C SER A 70 -45.26 6.57 37.92
N ALA A 71 -45.54 5.49 37.19
CA ALA A 71 -46.63 4.52 37.12
C ALA A 71 -46.09 3.34 36.27
N ASN A 72 -46.61 2.13 36.54
CA ASN A 72 -46.52 0.86 35.79
C ASN A 72 -45.14 0.15 35.75
N ALA A 73 -44.84 -0.83 36.62
CA ALA A 73 -45.41 -2.17 36.81
C ALA A 73 -45.06 -3.19 35.70
N MET A 74 -44.16 -4.13 36.01
CA MET A 74 -44.55 -5.54 36.11
C MET A 74 -43.60 -6.28 37.06
N ALA A 75 -44.13 -6.70 38.21
CA ALA A 75 -43.45 -7.57 39.16
C ALA A 75 -43.73 -9.03 38.77
N GLY A 76 -42.70 -9.73 38.29
CA GLY A 76 -42.63 -11.19 38.39
C GLY A 76 -41.93 -11.55 39.70
N VAL A 77 -42.70 -12.00 40.69
CA VAL A 77 -42.16 -12.52 41.95
C VAL A 77 -41.61 -13.92 41.68
N GLY A 78 -40.31 -13.97 41.37
CA GLY A 78 -39.48 -15.17 41.47
C GLY A 78 -38.57 -15.02 42.68
N MET A 79 -38.93 -15.66 43.79
CA MET A 79 -38.13 -15.67 45.00
C MET A 79 -36.97 -16.67 44.83
N SER A 80 -35.82 -16.19 44.35
CA SER A 80 -34.55 -16.92 44.48
C SER A 80 -33.64 -16.16 45.44
N ASN A 81 -33.38 -16.80 46.58
CA ASN A 81 -32.43 -16.35 47.58
C ASN A 81 -31.01 -16.38 46.97
N SER A 82 -30.44 -15.22 46.67
CA SER A 82 -28.99 -15.09 46.47
C SER A 82 -28.54 -13.76 47.05
N ASP A 83 -27.70 -13.83 48.08
CA ASP A 83 -26.97 -12.70 48.63
C ASP A 83 -26.24 -11.94 47.51
N GLN A 84 -26.79 -10.80 47.10
CA GLN A 84 -26.05 -9.85 46.27
C GLN A 84 -25.36 -8.84 47.18
N ASN A 85 -24.11 -9.16 47.51
CA ASN A 85 -23.16 -8.20 48.04
C ASN A 85 -22.91 -7.14 46.95
N ARG A 86 -23.64 -6.01 47.02
CA ARG A 86 -23.57 -4.96 46.00
C ARG A 86 -22.42 -4.01 46.35
N GLN A 87 -21.20 -4.41 46.00
CA GLN A 87 -20.04 -3.51 45.99
C GLN A 87 -20.23 -2.43 44.92
N SER A 88 -20.46 -1.20 45.35
CA SER A 88 -20.46 -0.01 44.49
C SER A 88 -19.03 0.54 44.40
N ALA A 89 -18.24 0.08 43.44
CA ALA A 89 -16.95 0.69 43.11
C ALA A 89 -17.17 1.92 42.20
N LYS A 90 -16.88 3.13 42.70
CA LYS A 90 -16.80 4.33 41.85
C LYS A 90 -15.47 4.29 41.10
N ARG A 91 -15.53 4.13 39.77
CA ARG A 91 -14.34 4.17 38.89
C ARG A 91 -14.25 5.55 38.25
N LYS A 92 -13.04 6.13 38.25
CA LYS A 92 -12.75 7.41 37.60
C LYS A 92 -11.46 7.21 36.80
N GLY A 93 -11.58 7.21 35.47
CA GLY A 93 -10.46 7.02 34.54
C GLY A 93 -10.84 7.49 33.14
N GLU A 94 -9.85 7.79 32.31
CA GLU A 94 -10.05 8.10 30.89
C GLU A 94 -10.31 6.80 30.14
N GLU A 95 -11.50 6.65 29.56
CA GLU A 95 -11.89 5.42 28.88
C GLU A 95 -11.10 5.26 27.59
N ARG A 96 -10.25 4.22 27.53
CA ARG A 96 -9.54 3.86 26.29
C ARG A 96 -10.08 2.54 25.75
N PRO A 97 -10.64 2.52 24.53
CA PRO A 97 -11.01 1.28 23.88
C PRO A 97 -9.75 0.42 23.64
N SER A 98 -9.70 -0.77 24.22
CA SER A 98 -8.65 -1.77 23.95
C SER A 98 -9.23 -3.06 23.35
N LEU A 99 -8.46 -3.70 22.46
CA LEU A 99 -8.82 -4.97 21.83
C LEU A 99 -8.24 -6.14 22.64
N ASN A 100 -9.06 -7.16 22.90
CA ASN A 100 -8.61 -8.37 23.57
C ASN A 100 -8.07 -9.40 22.56
N PHE A 101 -6.77 -9.33 22.27
CA PHE A 101 -6.11 -10.23 21.32
C PHE A 101 -6.31 -11.72 21.66
N GLY A 102 -6.35 -12.08 22.94
CA GLY A 102 -6.55 -13.47 23.36
C GLY A 102 -7.96 -14.00 23.10
N GLU A 103 -8.97 -13.14 23.18
CA GLU A 103 -10.35 -13.49 22.84
C GLU A 103 -10.54 -13.60 21.33
N ILE A 104 -10.02 -12.63 20.59
CA ILE A 104 -10.06 -12.63 19.12
C ILE A 104 -9.32 -13.85 18.57
N ALA A 105 -8.10 -14.13 19.00
CA ALA A 105 -7.35 -15.31 18.55
C ALA A 105 -8.07 -16.63 18.84
N ARG A 106 -8.77 -16.73 19.99
CA ARG A 106 -9.58 -17.93 20.29
C ARG A 106 -10.78 -18.05 19.36
N SER A 107 -11.49 -16.95 19.10
CA SER A 107 -12.62 -16.94 18.18
C SER A 107 -12.21 -17.31 16.75
N LEU A 108 -11.09 -16.77 16.26
CA LEU A 108 -10.54 -17.11 14.94
C LEU A 108 -10.16 -18.59 14.82
N ARG A 109 -9.59 -19.19 15.88
CA ARG A 109 -9.31 -20.64 15.90
C ARG A 109 -10.59 -21.48 15.83
N ALA A 110 -11.61 -21.11 16.60
CA ALA A 110 -12.88 -21.83 16.59
C ALA A 110 -13.54 -21.79 15.20
N VAL A 111 -13.49 -20.63 14.53
CA VAL A 111 -13.93 -20.51 13.13
C VAL A 111 -13.09 -21.39 12.21
N ALA A 112 -11.76 -21.37 12.32
CA ALA A 112 -10.87 -22.18 11.49
C ALA A 112 -11.10 -23.70 11.63
N GLU A 113 -11.30 -24.18 12.86
CA GLU A 113 -11.60 -25.58 13.15
C GLU A 113 -12.93 -26.03 12.53
N SER A 114 -13.88 -25.11 12.40
CA SER A 114 -15.20 -25.37 11.79
C SER A 114 -15.16 -25.44 10.25
N LEU A 115 -14.07 -24.99 9.62
CA LEU A 115 -13.98 -24.89 8.15
C LEU A 115 -13.58 -26.19 7.43
N ARG A 116 -13.43 -27.31 8.15
CA ARG A 116 -13.27 -28.67 7.59
C ARG A 116 -12.26 -28.75 6.43
N ALA A 117 -10.99 -28.46 6.72
CA ALA A 117 -9.86 -28.41 5.79
C ALA A 117 -9.87 -27.30 4.72
N ARG A 118 -10.91 -26.44 4.67
CA ARG A 118 -10.88 -25.21 3.89
C ARG A 118 -9.92 -24.19 4.54
N ARG A 119 -9.43 -23.24 3.73
CA ARG A 119 -8.49 -22.19 4.14
C ARG A 119 -9.06 -20.82 3.83
N ILE A 120 -8.97 -19.90 4.78
CA ILE A 120 -9.28 -18.48 4.59
C ILE A 120 -8.03 -17.76 4.07
N TRP A 121 -8.21 -17.01 2.99
CA TRP A 121 -7.20 -16.11 2.46
C TRP A 121 -7.60 -14.68 2.82
N LEU A 122 -6.85 -14.07 3.74
CA LEU A 122 -7.00 -12.67 4.09
C LEU A 122 -6.09 -11.85 3.16
N LEU A 123 -6.68 -11.24 2.14
CA LEU A 123 -5.99 -10.38 1.19
C LEU A 123 -6.20 -8.92 1.62
N LEU A 124 -5.17 -8.33 2.22
CA LEU A 124 -5.18 -6.93 2.61
C LEU A 124 -4.63 -6.10 1.46
N ASP A 125 -5.52 -5.49 0.70
CA ASP A 125 -5.16 -4.51 -0.32
C ASP A 125 -5.05 -3.11 0.30
N GLU A 126 -4.25 -2.24 -0.33
CA GLU A 126 -4.07 -0.84 0.10
C GLU A 126 -3.61 -0.68 1.58
N TRP A 127 -2.58 -1.42 2.00
CA TRP A 127 -2.01 -1.30 3.36
C TRP A 127 -1.62 0.14 3.74
N SER A 128 -1.18 0.92 2.75
CA SER A 128 -0.83 2.34 2.86
C SER A 128 -2.00 3.23 3.30
N SER A 129 -3.26 2.77 3.16
CA SER A 129 -4.44 3.49 3.66
C SER A 129 -4.49 3.55 5.20
N VAL A 130 -3.80 2.63 5.87
CA VAL A 130 -3.67 2.64 7.33
C VAL A 130 -2.62 3.69 7.72
N PRO A 131 -2.93 4.60 8.68
CA PRO A 131 -1.95 5.57 9.17
C PRO A 131 -0.62 4.92 9.58
N LEU A 132 0.52 5.51 9.19
CA LEU A 132 1.86 4.96 9.42
C LEU A 132 2.14 4.64 10.90
N ASP A 133 1.56 5.40 11.81
CA ASP A 133 1.61 5.18 13.25
C ASP A 133 0.84 3.95 13.72
N MET A 134 -0.25 3.62 13.04
CA MET A 134 -1.12 2.48 13.33
C MET A 134 -0.69 1.18 12.64
N GLN A 135 0.03 1.25 11.52
CA GLN A 135 0.46 0.08 10.76
C GLN A 135 1.20 -0.99 11.60
N PRO A 136 2.18 -0.65 12.47
CA PRO A 136 2.84 -1.64 13.30
C PRO A 136 1.88 -2.34 14.29
N TYR A 137 0.86 -1.64 14.79
CA TYR A 137 -0.14 -2.22 15.70
C TYR A 137 -1.06 -3.20 14.98
N LEU A 138 -1.46 -2.86 13.75
CA LEU A 138 -2.20 -3.80 12.89
C LEU A 138 -1.34 -5.01 12.54
N GLY A 139 -0.04 -4.80 12.26
CA GLY A 139 0.91 -5.87 12.03
C GLY A 139 1.03 -6.81 13.23
N GLU A 140 1.17 -6.25 14.43
CA GLU A 140 1.23 -7.00 15.69
C GLU A 140 -0.05 -7.82 15.91
N PHE A 141 -1.21 -7.24 15.62
CA PHE A 141 -2.49 -7.94 15.68
C PHE A 141 -2.52 -9.14 14.74
N LEU A 142 -2.09 -8.98 13.48
CA LEU A 142 -2.04 -10.07 12.51
C LEU A 142 -1.11 -11.19 12.97
N VAL A 143 0.09 -10.86 13.43
CA VAL A 143 1.10 -11.82 13.88
C VAL A 143 0.65 -12.58 15.14
N ARG A 144 -0.06 -11.92 16.07
CA ARG A 144 -0.50 -12.58 17.31
C ARG A 144 -1.83 -13.30 17.20
N CYS A 145 -2.75 -12.80 16.37
CA CYS A 145 -4.13 -13.27 16.35
C CYS A 145 -4.47 -14.12 15.13
N VAL A 146 -3.88 -13.82 13.97
CA VAL A 146 -4.29 -14.42 12.69
C VAL A 146 -3.28 -15.46 12.21
N THR A 147 -2.00 -15.10 12.06
CA THR A 147 -0.99 -16.01 11.52
C THR A 147 -0.77 -17.28 12.35
N PRO A 148 -0.99 -17.33 13.69
CA PRO A 148 -0.88 -18.57 14.45
C PRO A 148 -2.05 -19.54 14.23
N VAL A 149 -3.13 -19.10 13.57
CA VAL A 149 -4.32 -19.91 13.32
C VAL A 149 -4.12 -20.73 12.06
N GLN A 150 -3.98 -22.05 12.23
CA GLN A 150 -3.94 -22.96 11.09
C GLN A 150 -5.24 -22.87 10.29
N GLY A 151 -5.13 -22.68 8.97
CA GLY A 151 -6.28 -22.45 8.11
C GLY A 151 -6.43 -20.99 7.67
N PHE A 152 -5.62 -20.06 8.17
CA PHE A 152 -5.52 -18.71 7.62
C PHE A 152 -4.25 -18.53 6.78
N THR A 153 -4.33 -17.70 5.74
CA THR A 153 -3.18 -17.21 4.97
C THR A 153 -3.36 -15.74 4.73
N VAL A 154 -2.36 -14.95 5.09
CA VAL A 154 -2.40 -13.49 4.96
C VAL A 154 -1.49 -13.07 3.81
N LYS A 155 -2.02 -12.23 2.92
CA LYS A 155 -1.24 -11.53 1.89
C LYS A 155 -1.51 -10.04 2.04
N ILE A 156 -0.46 -9.25 2.02
CA ILE A 156 -0.52 -7.79 2.18
C ILE A 156 0.04 -7.19 0.90
N ALA A 157 -0.77 -6.41 0.19
CA ALA A 157 -0.30 -5.52 -0.86
C ALA A 157 0.00 -4.15 -0.23
N ALA A 158 1.22 -3.66 -0.44
CA ALA A 158 1.71 -2.48 0.25
C ALA A 158 2.67 -1.69 -0.65
N ILE A 159 2.63 -0.37 -0.54
CA ILE A 159 3.59 0.53 -1.19
C ILE A 159 4.77 0.68 -0.22
N GLU A 160 5.97 0.27 -0.65
CA GLU A 160 7.11 0.11 0.25
C GLU A 160 7.44 1.36 1.08
N GLN A 161 7.44 2.54 0.46
CA GLN A 161 7.76 3.82 1.13
C GLN A 161 6.63 4.31 2.06
N GLN A 162 5.41 3.82 1.87
CA GLN A 162 4.25 4.15 2.69
C GLN A 162 3.94 3.04 3.70
N THR A 163 4.93 2.20 3.96
CA THR A 163 4.77 1.01 4.79
C THR A 163 5.76 1.02 5.94
N ARG A 164 5.21 0.85 7.15
CA ARG A 164 5.96 0.64 8.38
C ARG A 164 5.42 -0.59 9.09
N PHE A 165 6.00 -1.73 8.76
CA PHE A 165 5.58 -3.01 9.34
C PHE A 165 5.94 -3.17 10.81
N ARG A 166 7.00 -2.50 11.28
CA ARG A 166 7.55 -2.69 12.63
C ARG A 166 7.93 -1.35 13.26
N THR A 167 7.77 -1.24 14.58
CA THR A 167 8.26 -0.10 15.36
C THR A 167 8.67 -0.54 16.75
N THR A 168 9.49 0.28 17.42
CA THR A 168 9.79 0.14 18.84
C THR A 168 8.89 1.10 19.62
N THR A 169 8.27 0.59 20.67
CA THR A 169 7.42 1.36 21.59
C THR A 169 8.25 2.17 22.58
N ALA A 170 7.61 3.09 23.31
CA ALA A 170 8.27 3.87 24.36
C ALA A 170 8.92 3.01 25.46
N ASN A 171 8.43 1.78 25.67
CA ASN A 171 8.97 0.84 26.65
C ASN A 171 10.12 -0.02 26.09
N ASN A 172 10.65 0.31 24.91
CA ASN A 172 11.68 -0.45 24.20
C ASN A 172 11.24 -1.86 23.76
N GLU A 173 9.92 -2.12 23.74
CA GLU A 173 9.35 -3.34 23.18
C GLU A 173 9.13 -3.17 21.69
N THR A 174 9.48 -4.17 20.91
CA THR A 174 9.29 -4.11 19.45
C THR A 174 7.97 -4.78 19.08
N ILE A 175 7.17 -4.09 18.26
CA ILE A 175 5.87 -4.56 17.78
C ILE A 175 5.81 -4.51 16.26
N GLY A 176 4.95 -5.32 15.67
CA GLY A 176 4.66 -5.37 14.25
C GLY A 176 5.11 -6.65 13.57
N ILE A 177 5.21 -6.60 12.25
CA ILE A 177 5.63 -7.72 11.41
C ILE A 177 7.14 -7.68 11.20
N GLU A 178 7.83 -8.77 11.50
CA GLU A 178 9.22 -8.99 11.14
C GLU A 178 9.30 -9.68 9.76
N LEU A 179 9.63 -8.90 8.72
CA LEU A 179 9.85 -9.44 7.38
C LEU A 179 11.00 -10.46 7.37
N GLY A 180 10.79 -11.58 6.69
CA GLY A 180 11.72 -12.71 6.64
C GLY A 180 11.53 -13.74 7.77
N ALA A 181 10.98 -13.33 8.91
CA ALA A 181 10.68 -14.22 10.03
C ALA A 181 9.19 -14.57 10.10
N ASP A 182 8.32 -13.55 10.18
CA ASP A 182 6.87 -13.73 10.27
C ASP A 182 6.24 -13.87 8.88
N PHE A 183 6.72 -13.09 7.92
CA PHE A 183 6.23 -13.05 6.54
C PHE A 183 7.39 -13.30 5.59
N ALA A 184 7.13 -14.06 4.51
CA ALA A 184 8.11 -14.22 3.43
C ALA A 184 8.47 -12.84 2.83
N ALA A 185 9.72 -12.70 2.41
CA ALA A 185 10.24 -11.45 1.84
C ALA A 185 9.44 -10.98 0.62
N ASN A 186 9.49 -9.67 0.37
CA ASN A 186 8.68 -8.95 -0.60
C ASN A 186 8.76 -9.57 -2.00
N VAL A 187 7.60 -9.80 -2.63
CA VAL A 187 7.51 -10.08 -4.06
C VAL A 187 7.22 -8.76 -4.74
N ASP A 188 8.23 -8.21 -5.42
CA ASP A 188 8.08 -6.97 -6.17
C ASP A 188 7.25 -7.24 -7.44
N LEU A 189 6.11 -6.56 -7.56
CA LEU A 189 5.23 -6.67 -8.73
C LEU A 189 5.71 -5.81 -9.89
N ASP A 190 6.48 -4.75 -9.63
CA ASP A 190 6.93 -3.79 -10.63
C ASP A 190 8.06 -4.38 -11.46
N ASP A 191 8.99 -5.11 -10.83
CA ASP A 191 10.11 -5.82 -11.48
C ASP A 191 9.66 -6.71 -12.66
N PHE A 192 8.44 -7.24 -12.61
CA PHE A 192 7.90 -8.13 -13.65
C PHE A 192 7.38 -7.40 -14.90
N MET A 193 6.98 -6.13 -14.77
CA MET A 193 6.22 -5.40 -15.78
C MET A 193 7.03 -4.31 -16.50
N VAL A 194 8.26 -4.04 -16.06
CA VAL A 194 9.12 -3.01 -16.67
C VAL A 194 9.61 -3.43 -18.06
N PHE A 195 9.25 -2.65 -19.08
CA PHE A 195 9.57 -2.91 -20.50
C PHE A 195 11.07 -3.06 -20.78
N GLU A 196 11.93 -2.38 -20.01
CA GLU A 196 13.38 -2.42 -20.21
C GLU A 196 13.99 -3.76 -19.79
N HIS A 197 13.37 -4.48 -18.85
CA HIS A 197 13.86 -5.76 -18.34
C HIS A 197 13.46 -6.93 -19.25
N ASP A 198 12.19 -7.01 -19.66
CA ASP A 198 11.68 -8.04 -20.59
C ASP A 198 10.62 -7.46 -21.54
N ARG A 199 11.08 -7.02 -22.72
CA ARG A 199 10.22 -6.38 -23.73
C ARG A 199 9.13 -7.29 -24.25
N GLU A 200 9.38 -8.58 -24.41
CA GLU A 200 8.39 -9.50 -24.97
C GLU A 200 7.31 -9.80 -23.95
N ARG A 201 7.70 -10.09 -22.71
CA ARG A 201 6.76 -10.35 -21.62
C ARG A 201 5.91 -9.13 -21.29
N ALA A 202 6.51 -7.95 -21.18
CA ALA A 202 5.76 -6.70 -20.95
C ALA A 202 4.76 -6.47 -22.09
N ARG A 203 5.20 -6.59 -23.36
CA ARG A 203 4.31 -6.44 -24.52
C ARG A 203 3.13 -7.40 -24.46
N ASP A 204 3.38 -8.68 -24.19
CA ASP A 204 2.34 -9.70 -24.14
C ASP A 204 1.35 -9.45 -22.99
N PHE A 205 1.86 -9.07 -21.82
CA PHE A 205 1.03 -8.69 -20.68
C PHE A 205 0.11 -7.51 -21.00
N PHE A 206 0.65 -6.39 -21.49
CA PHE A 206 -0.14 -5.19 -21.77
C PHE A 206 -1.11 -5.39 -22.94
N ARG A 207 -0.75 -6.22 -23.92
CA ARG A 207 -1.66 -6.59 -25.01
C ARG A 207 -2.85 -7.39 -24.48
N GLY A 208 -2.61 -8.37 -23.61
CA GLY A 208 -3.66 -9.13 -22.93
C GLY A 208 -4.51 -8.28 -21.99
N LEU A 209 -3.88 -7.37 -21.25
CA LEU A 209 -4.57 -6.41 -20.38
C LEU A 209 -5.58 -5.57 -21.16
N LEU A 210 -5.13 -4.89 -22.24
CA LEU A 210 -5.99 -4.01 -23.03
C LEU A 210 -7.07 -4.80 -23.78
N PHE A 211 -6.74 -5.99 -24.29
CA PHE A 211 -7.74 -6.86 -24.92
C PHE A 211 -8.84 -7.25 -23.93
N LYS A 212 -8.47 -7.71 -22.72
CA LYS A 212 -9.43 -8.02 -21.66
C LYS A 212 -10.22 -6.79 -21.23
N HIS A 213 -9.59 -5.63 -21.12
CA HIS A 213 -10.27 -4.39 -20.76
C HIS A 213 -11.36 -3.99 -21.77
N LEU A 214 -11.16 -4.28 -23.07
CA LEU A 214 -12.13 -3.99 -24.12
C LEU A 214 -13.21 -5.06 -24.31
N THR A 215 -12.99 -6.28 -23.80
CA THR A 215 -13.86 -7.43 -24.08
C THR A 215 -14.56 -8.00 -22.85
N ALA A 216 -14.00 -7.79 -21.65
CA ALA A 216 -14.59 -8.28 -20.41
C ALA A 216 -15.90 -7.55 -20.12
N GLY A 217 -16.99 -8.32 -20.03
CA GLY A 217 -18.32 -7.79 -19.72
C GLY A 217 -19.07 -7.15 -20.89
N ALA A 218 -18.49 -7.11 -22.09
CA ALA A 218 -19.17 -6.64 -23.29
C ALA A 218 -20.16 -7.71 -23.80
N SER A 219 -21.41 -7.33 -24.01
CA SER A 219 -22.36 -8.18 -24.74
C SER A 219 -21.96 -8.31 -26.21
N ASP A 220 -22.48 -9.29 -26.93
CA ASP A 220 -22.19 -9.50 -28.36
C ASP A 220 -22.44 -8.24 -29.22
N ALA A 221 -23.36 -7.37 -28.79
CA ALA A 221 -23.68 -6.11 -29.47
C ALA A 221 -22.68 -4.97 -29.17
N GLU A 222 -21.92 -5.06 -28.08
CA GLU A 222 -20.96 -4.07 -27.62
C GLU A 222 -19.51 -4.45 -27.97
N GLN A 223 -19.29 -5.67 -28.45
CA GLN A 223 -17.96 -6.11 -28.89
C GLN A 223 -17.45 -5.27 -30.06
N VAL A 224 -16.19 -4.88 -29.98
CA VAL A 224 -15.50 -4.18 -31.06
C VAL A 224 -15.44 -5.11 -32.29
N PRO A 225 -16.06 -4.75 -33.43
CA PRO A 225 -16.09 -5.61 -34.60
C PRO A 225 -14.68 -5.99 -35.08
N GLY A 226 -14.39 -7.29 -35.17
CA GLY A 226 -13.09 -7.80 -35.62
C GLY A 226 -12.07 -8.05 -34.50
N LEU A 227 -12.31 -7.56 -33.28
CA LEU A 227 -11.44 -7.81 -32.12
C LEU A 227 -11.77 -9.17 -31.49
N ARG A 228 -11.09 -10.25 -31.93
CA ARG A 228 -11.35 -11.61 -31.45
C ARG A 228 -10.24 -12.16 -30.56
N THR A 229 -9.02 -11.70 -30.82
CA THR A 229 -7.81 -12.15 -30.12
C THR A 229 -6.97 -10.96 -29.70
N GLU A 230 -6.08 -11.18 -28.74
CA GLU A 230 -5.10 -10.17 -28.31
C GLU A 230 -4.27 -9.61 -29.48
N ARG A 231 -3.99 -10.42 -30.51
CA ARG A 231 -3.20 -9.99 -31.67
C ARG A 231 -3.93 -8.97 -32.52
N ASP A 232 -5.26 -9.07 -32.60
CA ASP A 232 -6.10 -8.16 -33.39
C ASP A 232 -6.06 -6.75 -32.81
N LEU A 233 -5.87 -6.60 -31.49
CA LEU A 233 -5.75 -5.30 -30.82
C LEU A 233 -4.66 -4.42 -31.45
N VAL A 234 -3.47 -4.99 -31.68
CA VAL A 234 -2.32 -4.23 -32.19
C VAL A 234 -2.52 -3.89 -33.66
N SER A 235 -2.97 -4.85 -34.47
CA SER A 235 -3.14 -4.65 -35.91
C SER A 235 -4.30 -3.70 -36.23
N MET A 236 -5.34 -3.67 -35.39
CA MET A 236 -6.48 -2.76 -35.55
C MET A 236 -6.21 -1.38 -34.93
N GLY A 237 -5.69 -1.34 -33.71
CA GLY A 237 -5.61 -0.11 -32.92
C GLY A 237 -4.38 0.76 -33.22
N PHE A 238 -3.29 0.22 -33.78
CA PHE A 238 -2.02 0.92 -33.88
C PHE A 238 -1.43 0.84 -35.30
N THR A 239 -0.78 1.93 -35.75
CA THR A 239 -0.17 1.97 -37.09
C THR A 239 0.99 1.00 -37.27
N SER A 240 1.65 0.59 -36.17
CA SER A 240 2.66 -0.47 -36.18
C SER A 240 2.92 -1.01 -34.78
N LYS A 241 3.57 -2.18 -34.71
CA LYS A 241 4.05 -2.79 -33.45
C LYS A 241 4.94 -1.84 -32.63
N ARG A 242 5.75 -1.00 -33.29
CA ARG A 242 6.62 -0.02 -32.61
C ARG A 242 5.85 1.05 -31.85
N VAL A 243 4.65 1.41 -32.32
CA VAL A 243 3.80 2.38 -31.62
C VAL A 243 3.20 1.76 -30.36
N PHE A 244 2.82 0.48 -30.43
CA PHE A 244 2.40 -0.26 -29.25
C PHE A 244 3.54 -0.41 -28.23
N ASP A 245 4.77 -0.71 -28.69
CA ASP A 245 5.94 -0.75 -27.82
C ASP A 245 6.19 0.59 -27.11
N GLU A 246 5.98 1.73 -27.78
CA GLU A 246 6.09 3.05 -27.15
C GLU A 246 5.02 3.25 -26.06
N LEU A 247 3.79 2.79 -26.30
CA LEU A 247 2.73 2.83 -25.27
C LEU A 247 3.13 2.00 -24.04
N VAL A 248 3.64 0.79 -24.26
CA VAL A 248 4.10 -0.09 -23.19
C VAL A 248 5.25 0.56 -22.42
N ARG A 249 6.24 1.10 -23.13
CA ARG A 249 7.34 1.85 -22.50
C ARG A 249 6.83 3.04 -21.70
N ALA A 250 5.90 3.82 -22.23
CA ALA A 250 5.34 5.00 -21.57
C ALA A 250 4.47 4.68 -20.35
N SER A 251 4.05 3.42 -20.20
CA SER A 251 3.31 2.96 -19.02
C SER A 251 4.23 2.61 -17.85
N GLU A 252 5.53 2.41 -18.12
CA GLU A 252 6.56 2.11 -17.11
C GLU A 252 6.22 0.91 -16.22
N GLY A 253 5.49 -0.07 -16.79
CA GLY A 253 5.07 -1.25 -16.06
C GLY A 253 3.77 -1.07 -15.26
N VAL A 254 3.15 0.12 -15.27
CA VAL A 254 1.91 0.40 -14.53
C VAL A 254 0.67 0.15 -15.42
N PRO A 255 -0.16 -0.88 -15.12
CA PRO A 255 -1.39 -1.19 -15.88
C PRO A 255 -2.34 -0.01 -16.05
N ARG A 256 -2.53 0.77 -14.97
CA ARG A 256 -3.43 1.92 -14.94
C ARG A 256 -2.94 3.04 -15.87
N ASP A 257 -1.63 3.27 -15.94
CA ASP A 257 -1.06 4.29 -16.81
C ASP A 257 -1.22 3.87 -18.28
N ALA A 258 -1.00 2.61 -18.62
CA ALA A 258 -1.22 2.10 -19.97
C ALA A 258 -2.66 2.31 -20.46
N ILE A 259 -3.67 2.00 -19.64
CA ILE A 259 -5.08 2.20 -19.98
C ILE A 259 -5.37 3.70 -20.23
N ASN A 260 -4.92 4.58 -19.34
CA ASN A 260 -5.17 6.01 -19.46
C ASN A 260 -4.45 6.64 -20.65
N ILE A 261 -3.20 6.27 -20.89
CA ILE A 261 -2.44 6.74 -22.06
C ILE A 261 -3.07 6.22 -23.35
N ALA A 262 -3.46 4.94 -23.40
CA ALA A 262 -4.14 4.35 -24.56
C ALA A 262 -5.47 5.05 -24.85
N ALA A 263 -6.30 5.29 -23.83
CA ALA A 263 -7.57 6.00 -23.98
C ALA A 263 -7.37 7.43 -24.51
N LYS A 264 -6.42 8.19 -23.94
CA LYS A 264 -6.08 9.54 -24.42
C LYS A 264 -5.53 9.53 -25.85
N ALA A 265 -4.73 8.52 -26.21
CA ALA A 265 -4.19 8.36 -27.56
C ALA A 265 -5.30 8.01 -28.56
N ALA A 266 -6.23 7.13 -28.20
CA ALA A 266 -7.38 6.74 -29.02
C ALA A 266 -8.30 7.94 -29.29
N VAL A 267 -8.65 8.73 -28.27
CA VAL A 267 -9.46 9.96 -28.43
C VAL A 267 -8.80 10.94 -29.41
N ARG A 268 -7.46 11.04 -29.39
CA ARG A 268 -6.71 11.90 -30.33
C ARG A 268 -6.64 11.32 -31.75
N ALA A 269 -6.63 10.00 -31.87
CA ALA A 269 -6.61 9.32 -33.16
C ALA A 269 -7.97 9.37 -33.86
N GLY A 270 -9.07 9.33 -33.08
CA GLY A 270 -10.44 9.24 -33.59
C GLY A 270 -10.66 7.89 -34.27
N ASP A 271 -11.16 7.90 -35.50
CA ASP A 271 -11.40 6.69 -36.29
C ASP A 271 -10.12 6.11 -36.93
N ARG A 272 -8.97 6.78 -36.76
CA ARG A 272 -7.69 6.31 -37.30
C ARG A 272 -6.98 5.42 -36.29
N GLN A 273 -6.04 4.62 -36.79
CA GLN A 273 -5.10 3.92 -35.93
C GLN A 273 -4.23 4.91 -35.14
N ILE A 274 -3.93 4.56 -33.89
CA ILE A 274 -3.05 5.30 -33.01
C ILE A 274 -1.63 5.28 -33.60
N SER A 275 -1.04 6.47 -33.76
CA SER A 275 0.32 6.63 -34.26
C SER A 275 1.25 7.20 -33.18
N MET A 276 2.55 7.22 -33.46
CA MET A 276 3.58 7.59 -32.49
C MET A 276 3.35 8.99 -31.85
N PRO A 277 3.01 10.05 -32.61
CA PRO A 277 2.65 11.34 -32.04
C PRO A 277 1.46 11.33 -31.07
N GLU A 278 0.44 10.50 -31.30
CA GLU A 278 -0.71 10.38 -30.39
C GLU A 278 -0.32 9.76 -29.06
N VAL A 279 0.47 8.67 -29.08
CA VAL A 279 1.00 8.05 -27.85
C VAL A 279 1.82 9.06 -27.07
N ARG A 280 2.82 9.68 -27.70
CA ARG A 280 3.72 10.63 -27.01
C ARG A 280 2.98 11.84 -26.40
N ARG A 281 2.02 12.41 -27.12
CA ARG A 281 1.18 13.50 -26.60
C ARG A 281 0.26 13.03 -25.48
N ALA A 282 -0.26 11.81 -25.56
CA ALA A 282 -1.07 11.22 -24.50
C ALA A 282 -0.23 10.96 -23.24
N SER A 283 0.98 10.42 -23.37
CA SER A 283 1.93 10.21 -22.26
C SER A 283 2.28 11.52 -21.57
N ARG A 284 2.65 12.55 -22.33
CA ARG A 284 2.91 13.89 -21.78
C ARG A 284 1.70 14.44 -21.04
N GLN A 285 0.53 14.35 -21.66
CA GLN A 285 -0.69 14.85 -21.04
C GLN A 285 -1.03 14.07 -19.77
N TRP A 286 -0.85 12.74 -19.75
CA TRP A 286 -1.03 11.91 -18.57
C TRP A 286 -0.11 12.36 -17.44
N PHE A 287 1.19 12.51 -17.72
CA PHE A 287 2.16 13.04 -16.78
C PHE A 287 1.75 14.39 -16.19
N GLN A 288 1.40 15.36 -17.03
CA GLN A 288 1.06 16.72 -16.59
C GLN A 288 -0.24 16.79 -15.77
N THR A 289 -1.26 15.98 -16.13
CA THR A 289 -2.57 16.03 -15.47
C THR A 289 -2.67 15.17 -14.22
N ASP A 290 -1.89 14.09 -14.15
CA ASP A 290 -1.95 13.11 -13.07
C ASP A 290 -0.71 13.25 -12.16
N LYS A 291 0.45 12.83 -12.67
CA LYS A 291 1.70 12.69 -11.90
C LYS A 291 2.29 14.02 -11.42
N GLU A 292 2.53 14.96 -12.34
CA GLU A 292 3.05 16.29 -11.99
C GLU A 292 2.06 17.08 -11.12
N SER A 293 0.75 16.88 -11.35
CA SER A 293 -0.28 17.58 -10.57
C SER A 293 -0.27 17.20 -9.09
N ALA A 294 0.11 15.96 -8.77
CA ALA A 294 0.24 15.48 -7.40
C ALA A 294 1.32 16.24 -6.60
N LEU A 295 2.33 16.79 -7.29
CA LEU A 295 3.39 17.57 -6.67
C LEU A 295 2.98 19.02 -6.32
N ARG A 296 1.84 19.52 -6.81
CA ARG A 296 1.41 20.90 -6.55
C ARG A 296 1.13 21.19 -5.08
N GLY A 297 0.78 20.16 -4.29
CA GLY A 297 0.61 20.28 -2.84
C GLY A 297 1.92 20.19 -2.05
N VAL A 298 3.04 19.93 -2.71
CA VAL A 298 4.34 19.68 -2.07
C VAL A 298 5.26 20.88 -2.31
N THR A 299 5.47 21.70 -1.29
CA THR A 299 6.42 22.83 -1.35
C THR A 299 7.82 22.35 -1.74
N GLY A 300 8.33 22.83 -2.87
CA GLY A 300 9.63 22.46 -3.45
C GLY A 300 9.62 21.27 -4.41
N GLY A 301 8.48 20.58 -4.58
CA GLY A 301 8.38 19.36 -5.39
C GLY A 301 8.55 19.61 -6.89
N ILE A 302 7.85 20.62 -7.42
CA ILE A 302 7.96 21.00 -8.84
C ILE A 302 9.35 21.56 -9.15
N GLU A 303 9.92 22.33 -8.24
CA GLU A 303 11.26 22.89 -8.38
C GLU A 303 12.33 21.81 -8.39
N LEU A 304 12.22 20.80 -7.51
CA LEU A 304 13.13 19.65 -7.53
C LEU A 304 12.98 18.86 -8.83
N LEU A 305 11.75 18.61 -9.29
CA LEU A 305 11.50 17.91 -10.56
C LEU A 305 12.17 18.60 -11.74
N ASN A 306 11.98 19.92 -11.87
CA ASN A 306 12.60 20.69 -12.95
C ASN A 306 14.13 20.64 -12.88
N TRP A 307 14.70 20.75 -11.67
CA TRP A 307 16.14 20.63 -11.47
C TRP A 307 16.67 19.24 -11.85
N VAL A 308 15.95 18.17 -11.49
CA VAL A 308 16.28 16.80 -11.88
C VAL A 308 16.24 16.66 -13.41
N ILE A 309 15.20 17.16 -14.08
CA ILE A 309 15.08 17.09 -15.54
C ILE A 309 16.23 17.85 -16.22
N ASP A 310 16.53 19.06 -15.77
CA ASP A 310 17.59 19.87 -16.37
C ASP A 310 18.96 19.21 -16.18
N THR A 311 19.26 18.77 -14.96
CA THR A 311 20.55 18.16 -14.63
C THR A 311 20.74 16.80 -15.29
N VAL A 312 19.73 15.92 -15.23
CA VAL A 312 19.86 14.53 -15.69
C VAL A 312 19.59 14.40 -17.18
N ILE A 313 18.51 15.01 -17.67
CA ILE A 313 18.13 14.89 -19.08
C ILE A 313 18.92 15.88 -19.95
N ARG A 314 18.87 17.19 -19.64
CA ARG A 314 19.43 18.19 -20.57
C ARG A 314 20.96 18.23 -20.53
N GLU A 315 21.56 18.27 -19.35
CA GLU A 315 23.01 18.37 -19.19
C GLU A 315 23.69 17.01 -19.36
N LYS A 316 23.17 15.99 -18.67
CA LYS A 316 23.75 14.65 -18.66
C LYS A 316 23.22 13.74 -19.77
N ARG A 317 22.17 14.10 -20.53
CA ARG A 317 21.59 13.25 -21.61
C ARG A 317 21.31 11.80 -21.18
N ALA A 318 21.03 11.62 -19.90
CA ALA A 318 20.65 10.35 -19.29
C ALA A 318 19.14 10.37 -18.99
N ARG A 319 18.54 9.23 -18.67
CA ARG A 319 17.17 9.15 -18.13
C ARG A 319 17.11 8.73 -16.66
N GLY A 320 18.24 8.30 -16.10
CA GLY A 320 18.38 7.91 -14.71
C GLY A 320 19.61 8.52 -14.05
N PHE A 321 19.65 8.42 -12.73
CA PHE A 321 20.67 9.01 -11.87
C PHE A 321 20.81 8.22 -10.56
N LEU A 322 21.93 8.42 -9.87
CA LEU A 322 22.18 7.80 -8.58
C LEU A 322 21.95 8.79 -7.44
N VAL A 323 21.30 8.33 -6.38
CA VAL A 323 21.17 9.08 -5.12
C VAL A 323 21.80 8.28 -4.00
N ASN A 324 22.58 8.92 -3.14
CA ASN A 324 23.13 8.26 -1.96
C ASN A 324 21.98 7.83 -1.02
N GLN A 325 22.03 6.60 -0.49
CA GLN A 325 21.00 6.05 0.40
C GLN A 325 20.76 6.91 1.66
N ARG A 326 21.74 7.70 2.09
CA ARG A 326 21.54 8.67 3.18
C ARG A 326 20.47 9.72 2.87
N SER A 327 20.27 10.03 1.60
CA SER A 327 19.27 10.98 1.11
C SER A 327 17.98 10.29 0.62
N SER A 328 17.87 8.95 0.76
CA SER A 328 16.69 8.20 0.29
C SER A 328 15.40 8.57 1.04
N GLY A 329 15.51 8.98 2.31
CA GLY A 329 14.40 9.45 3.14
C GLY A 329 14.12 10.96 3.07
N GLU A 330 14.77 11.69 2.16
CA GLU A 330 14.52 13.12 1.99
C GLU A 330 13.10 13.37 1.49
N ARG A 331 12.34 14.21 2.20
CA ARG A 331 10.90 14.44 1.97
C ARG A 331 10.56 14.72 0.50
N LEU A 332 11.37 15.53 -0.18
CA LEU A 332 11.12 15.89 -1.58
C LEU A 332 11.37 14.71 -2.54
N LEU A 333 12.42 13.92 -2.31
CA LEU A 333 12.69 12.75 -3.13
C LEU A 333 11.57 11.72 -2.98
N THR A 334 11.16 11.45 -1.73
CA THR A 334 10.02 10.58 -1.42
C THR A 334 8.75 11.09 -2.10
N ALA A 335 8.48 12.41 -2.07
CA ALA A 335 7.31 12.97 -2.73
C ALA A 335 7.32 12.78 -4.26
N LEU A 336 8.48 12.90 -4.93
CA LEU A 336 8.62 12.63 -6.36
C LEU A 336 8.40 11.15 -6.69
N PHE A 337 8.89 10.25 -5.84
CA PHE A 337 8.67 8.81 -5.96
C PHE A 337 7.19 8.44 -5.73
N ASP A 338 6.56 8.94 -4.67
CA ASP A 338 5.14 8.72 -4.38
C ASP A 338 4.21 9.27 -5.48
N ALA A 339 4.58 10.40 -6.09
CA ALA A 339 3.89 10.94 -7.25
C ALA A 339 4.11 10.12 -8.54
N ARG A 340 4.90 9.04 -8.49
CA ARG A 340 5.31 8.18 -9.61
C ARG A 340 6.02 8.95 -10.72
N VAL A 341 6.67 10.05 -10.37
CA VAL A 341 7.48 10.88 -11.28
C VAL A 341 8.91 10.37 -11.37
N LEU A 342 9.37 9.68 -10.33
CA LEU A 342 10.62 8.94 -10.29
C LEU A 342 10.33 7.48 -9.96
N HIS A 343 11.09 6.57 -10.58
CA HIS A 343 11.01 5.13 -10.36
C HIS A 343 12.34 4.61 -9.84
N LEU A 344 12.30 3.78 -8.81
CA LEU A 344 13.49 3.15 -8.23
C LEU A 344 13.74 1.82 -8.95
N VAL A 345 14.84 1.73 -9.67
CA VAL A 345 15.14 0.57 -10.53
C VAL A 345 16.14 -0.37 -9.89
N ARG A 346 17.00 0.13 -9.00
CA ARG A 346 17.97 -0.71 -8.28
C ARG A 346 18.38 -0.08 -6.96
N ARG A 347 18.54 -0.90 -5.92
CA ARG A 347 19.00 -0.48 -4.60
C ARG A 347 20.43 -0.92 -4.31
N GLY A 348 21.10 -0.16 -3.44
CA GLY A 348 22.24 -0.64 -2.68
C GLY A 348 23.51 -0.85 -3.49
N TYR A 349 23.72 -0.06 -4.54
CA TYR A 349 24.96 -0.09 -5.30
C TYR A 349 26.12 0.41 -4.42
N SER A 350 27.16 -0.40 -4.25
CA SER A 350 28.36 0.00 -3.50
C SER A 350 29.29 0.82 -4.39
N ALA A 351 29.64 2.04 -3.96
CA ALA A 351 30.75 2.76 -4.58
C ALA A 351 32.07 2.07 -4.20
N GLN A 352 32.87 1.68 -5.19
CA GLN A 352 34.17 1.05 -4.93
C GLN A 352 35.18 2.06 -4.35
N ASP A 353 35.04 3.34 -4.70
CA ASP A 353 35.92 4.42 -4.25
C ASP A 353 35.46 5.09 -2.93
N GLU A 354 34.22 4.85 -2.50
CA GLU A 354 33.69 5.33 -1.21
C GLU A 354 33.20 4.13 -0.37
N PRO A 355 34.13 3.43 0.31
CA PRO A 355 33.79 2.27 1.10
C PRO A 355 32.73 2.58 2.14
N GLY A 356 31.61 1.86 2.08
CA GLY A 356 30.48 2.02 3.01
C GLY A 356 29.36 2.91 2.49
N GLU A 357 29.57 3.66 1.41
CA GLU A 357 28.48 4.37 0.74
C GLU A 357 27.67 3.41 -0.14
N ARG A 358 26.38 3.69 -0.21
CA ARG A 358 25.41 2.94 -1.01
C ARG A 358 24.57 3.91 -1.81
N TYR A 359 24.30 3.56 -3.05
CA TYR A 359 23.56 4.38 -3.98
C TYR A 359 22.36 3.62 -4.54
N ASP A 360 21.26 4.34 -4.66
CA ASP A 360 20.03 3.88 -5.29
C ASP A 360 19.89 4.51 -6.68
N VAL A 361 19.41 3.74 -7.64
CA VAL A 361 19.27 4.15 -9.04
C VAL A 361 17.83 4.54 -9.31
N TYR A 362 17.61 5.82 -9.58
CA TYR A 362 16.31 6.37 -9.96
C TYR A 362 16.25 6.62 -11.47
N VAL A 363 15.06 6.46 -12.05
CA VAL A 363 14.74 6.78 -13.44
C VAL A 363 13.60 7.78 -13.46
N ILE A 364 13.71 8.76 -14.35
CA ILE A 364 12.69 9.78 -14.55
C ILE A 364 11.57 9.21 -15.41
N ASP A 365 10.32 9.49 -15.03
CA ASP A 365 9.13 9.09 -15.77
C ASP A 365 9.21 9.52 -17.24
N TYR A 366 8.88 8.59 -18.15
CA TYR A 366 8.91 8.80 -19.60
C TYR A 366 8.12 10.04 -20.05
N GLY A 367 6.94 10.27 -19.48
CA GLY A 367 6.09 11.41 -19.78
C GLY A 367 6.70 12.76 -19.43
N ALA A 368 7.67 12.81 -18.51
CA ALA A 368 8.39 14.03 -18.13
C ALA A 368 9.34 14.54 -19.23
N TYR A 369 9.89 13.64 -20.06
CA TYR A 369 10.90 13.97 -21.08
C TYR A 369 10.51 13.56 -22.51
N VAL A 370 9.31 13.02 -22.72
CA VAL A 370 8.87 12.52 -24.03
C VAL A 370 8.98 13.55 -25.17
N ASP A 371 8.82 14.83 -24.86
CA ASP A 371 8.97 15.92 -25.84
C ASP A 371 10.43 16.23 -26.18
N LEU A 372 11.37 15.85 -25.32
CA LEU A 372 12.80 15.98 -25.54
C LEU A 372 13.36 14.90 -26.48
N ILE A 373 12.65 13.78 -26.68
CA ILE A 373 13.09 12.63 -27.50
C ILE A 373 13.40 13.02 -28.95
N ASN A 374 12.74 14.03 -29.49
CA ASN A 374 12.96 14.51 -30.86
C ASN A 374 13.87 15.76 -30.93
N THR A 375 14.54 16.10 -29.82
CA THR A 375 15.40 17.29 -29.72
C THR A 375 16.86 16.90 -29.55
N GLN A 376 17.77 17.88 -29.54
CA GLN A 376 19.18 17.65 -29.23
C GLN A 376 19.42 17.15 -27.79
N ASN A 377 18.41 17.26 -26.92
CA ASN A 377 18.44 16.83 -25.51
C ASN A 377 17.81 15.45 -25.31
N ALA A 378 17.55 14.70 -26.39
CA ALA A 378 17.05 13.34 -26.28
C ALA A 378 18.00 12.49 -25.41
N PRO A 379 17.48 11.80 -24.36
CA PRO A 379 18.28 10.87 -23.58
C PRO A 379 18.93 9.81 -24.48
N ARG A 380 20.21 9.55 -24.26
CA ARG A 380 21.01 8.60 -25.06
C ARG A 380 21.17 7.25 -24.38
N GLY A 381 21.03 7.20 -23.05
CA GLY A 381 21.08 5.97 -22.28
C GLY A 381 20.56 6.15 -20.86
N LEU A 382 20.67 5.09 -20.06
CA LEU A 382 20.16 5.06 -18.68
C LEU A 382 20.98 5.99 -17.77
N LEU A 383 22.28 5.74 -17.64
CA LEU A 383 23.19 6.52 -16.80
C LEU A 383 24.30 7.18 -17.63
N ALA A 384 24.70 8.38 -17.24
CA ALA A 384 25.83 9.09 -17.82
C ALA A 384 27.15 8.54 -17.28
N VAL A 385 28.10 8.25 -18.17
CA VAL A 385 29.38 7.64 -17.82
C VAL A 385 30.56 8.57 -18.13
N ASP A 386 31.53 8.66 -17.22
CA ASP A 386 32.86 9.21 -17.42
C ASP A 386 33.77 8.08 -17.93
N LEU A 387 34.11 8.10 -19.23
CA LEU A 387 35.07 7.15 -19.80
C LEU A 387 36.45 7.82 -19.87
N ASP A 388 37.39 7.34 -19.07
CA ASP A 388 38.81 7.69 -19.15
C ASP A 388 39.59 6.48 -19.71
N GLY A 389 40.11 6.56 -20.95
CA GLY A 389 41.09 5.60 -21.51
C GLY A 389 40.74 4.99 -22.88
N ASP A 390 41.79 4.74 -23.68
CA ASP A 390 41.85 4.29 -25.09
C ASP A 390 41.21 2.91 -25.42
N ASP A 391 40.10 2.52 -24.80
CA ASP A 391 39.35 1.30 -25.16
C ASP A 391 37.96 1.67 -25.72
N ILE A 392 37.94 2.36 -26.86
CA ILE A 392 36.71 2.61 -27.62
C ILE A 392 36.85 2.01 -29.03
N ASP A 393 36.09 0.96 -29.29
CA ASP A 393 35.58 0.71 -30.63
C ASP A 393 34.50 1.77 -30.90
N ASP A 394 34.70 2.57 -31.95
CA ASP A 394 34.15 3.92 -32.22
C ASP A 394 32.62 3.97 -32.51
N SER A 395 31.82 3.12 -31.85
CA SER A 395 30.38 2.97 -32.11
C SER A 395 29.45 3.22 -30.92
N ASP A 396 29.92 3.19 -29.67
CA ASP A 396 29.08 3.44 -28.48
C ASP A 396 29.71 4.51 -27.57
N GLY A 397 29.28 5.77 -27.71
CA GLY A 397 29.62 6.82 -26.75
C GLY A 397 29.14 6.43 -25.35
N GLY A 398 29.97 6.62 -24.32
CA GLY A 398 29.82 6.05 -22.97
C GLY A 398 28.47 6.20 -22.26
N TRP A 399 27.54 5.30 -22.57
CA TRP A 399 26.29 5.08 -21.86
C TRP A 399 26.20 3.59 -21.55
N VAL A 400 25.79 3.23 -20.34
CA VAL A 400 25.80 1.83 -19.89
C VAL A 400 24.48 1.49 -19.19
N GLU A 401 23.95 0.29 -19.47
CA GLU A 401 22.94 -0.35 -18.62
C GLU A 401 23.60 -0.73 -17.28
N VAL A 402 22.94 -0.42 -16.15
CA VAL A 402 23.57 -0.38 -14.80
C VAL A 402 24.71 -1.41 -14.64
N PRO A 403 25.99 -0.98 -14.58
CA PRO A 403 27.13 -1.88 -14.51
C PRO A 403 27.02 -2.85 -13.34
N GLU A 404 27.68 -4.00 -13.41
CA GLU A 404 27.59 -4.96 -12.31
C GLU A 404 28.46 -4.54 -11.11
N GLN A 405 29.59 -3.87 -11.32
CA GLN A 405 30.58 -3.67 -10.25
C GLN A 405 31.35 -2.33 -10.24
N ASP A 406 31.44 -1.56 -11.34
CA ASP A 406 32.30 -0.36 -11.41
C ASP A 406 31.50 0.96 -11.43
N LEU A 407 31.65 1.79 -10.38
CA LEU A 407 31.07 3.14 -10.29
C LEU A 407 32.03 4.27 -10.66
N ARG A 408 33.31 4.01 -10.96
CA ARG A 408 34.24 5.08 -11.38
C ARG A 408 33.71 5.83 -12.57
N ALA A 409 33.20 5.04 -13.49
CA ALA A 409 32.56 5.47 -14.69
C ALA A 409 31.22 6.20 -14.40
N LEU A 410 30.56 6.00 -13.26
CA LEU A 410 29.22 6.55 -12.97
C LEU A 410 29.20 7.80 -12.08
N ARG A 411 30.34 8.42 -11.77
CA ARG A 411 30.38 9.65 -10.95
C ARG A 411 29.51 10.76 -11.51
N ARG A 412 29.57 10.98 -12.82
CA ARG A 412 28.69 11.93 -13.49
C ARG A 412 27.20 11.62 -13.36
N ALA A 413 26.80 10.37 -13.13
CA ALA A 413 25.40 10.02 -12.93
C ALA A 413 24.89 10.27 -11.49
N VAL A 414 25.76 10.56 -10.52
CA VAL A 414 25.36 10.92 -9.16
C VAL A 414 24.65 12.27 -9.15
N LEU A 415 23.51 12.33 -8.44
CA LEU A 415 22.73 13.54 -8.19
C LEU A 415 22.76 13.85 -6.70
N ASN A 416 23.40 14.96 -6.32
CA ASN A 416 23.54 15.34 -4.92
C ASN A 416 22.39 16.27 -4.50
N LEU A 417 21.43 15.74 -3.75
CA LEU A 417 20.27 16.51 -3.28
C LEU A 417 20.66 17.71 -2.40
N ASP A 418 21.79 17.64 -1.69
CA ASP A 418 22.26 18.75 -0.86
C ASP A 418 22.58 20.01 -1.69
N GLU A 419 22.98 19.86 -2.94
CA GLU A 419 23.26 20.99 -3.83
C GLU A 419 21.97 21.79 -4.10
N PHE A 420 20.88 21.07 -4.39
CA PHE A 420 19.57 21.67 -4.57
C PHE A 420 19.09 22.35 -3.28
N LEU A 421 19.20 21.67 -2.13
CA LEU A 421 18.75 22.19 -0.83
C LEU A 421 19.61 23.37 -0.33
N LYS A 422 20.89 23.42 -0.67
CA LYS A 422 21.76 24.57 -0.38
C LYS A 422 21.41 25.76 -1.26
N ALA A 423 21.12 25.54 -2.54
CA ALA A 423 20.65 26.58 -3.45
C ALA A 423 19.23 27.07 -3.10
N ASN A 424 18.42 26.23 -2.47
CA ASN A 424 17.04 26.53 -2.08
C ASN A 424 16.77 26.22 -0.60
N PRO A 425 17.34 26.99 0.35
CA PRO A 425 17.21 26.71 1.79
C PRO A 425 15.77 26.71 2.29
N GLN A 426 14.84 27.36 1.59
CA GLN A 426 13.42 27.41 1.92
C GLN A 426 12.69 26.06 1.80
N TYR A 427 13.30 25.07 1.15
CA TYR A 427 12.71 23.73 0.99
C TYR A 427 13.34 22.65 1.89
N LYS A 428 14.33 23.03 2.71
CA LYS A 428 14.91 22.16 3.74
C LYS A 428 13.93 21.77 4.83
#